data_AF-A0A081RFF1-F1
#
_entry.id   AF-A0A081RFF1-F1
#
_cell.length_a   1.000
_cell.length_b   1.000
_cell.length_c   1.000
_cell.angle_alpha   90.00
_cell.angle_beta   90.00
_cell.angle_gamma   90.00
#
_symmetry.space_group_name_H-M   'P 1'
#
loop_
_entity.id
_entity.type
_entity.pdbx_description
1 polymer ?
#
loop_
_entity_poly.entity_id
_entity_poly.type
_entity_poly.pdbx_seq_one_letter_code
_entity_poly.pdbx_strand_id
1 'polypeptide(L)'
;MSDTPTITADGVTYYHENDEAAFFGWLDRMEVISDYEGRGTVLLIRLARTPTDDDLWELLAFHQRYGIDMRQLAAFETTANAEWFCAPDAYWHQAVFSPAVP
;
A
#
# COMPACT_ATOMS: atom_id res chain seq x y z
N MET A 1 -5.79 19.79 -11.92
CA MET A 1 -6.08 18.43 -11.43
C MET A 1 -4.93 18.11 -10.50
N SER A 2 -5.15 18.11 -9.19
CA SER A 2 -4.10 17.67 -8.27
C SER A 2 -3.88 16.18 -8.51
N ASP A 3 -2.65 15.80 -8.83
CA ASP A 3 -2.26 14.40 -8.99
C ASP A 3 -2.41 13.74 -7.62
N THR A 4 -3.43 12.90 -7.44
CA THR A 4 -3.63 12.19 -6.19
C THR A 4 -2.66 11.01 -6.14
N PRO A 5 -1.99 10.75 -4.99
CA PRO A 5 -1.06 9.64 -4.88
C PRO A 5 -1.72 8.33 -5.33
N THR A 6 -1.01 7.55 -6.14
CA THR A 6 -1.52 6.28 -6.66
C THR A 6 -0.56 5.17 -6.27
N ILE A 7 -1.12 4.11 -5.69
CA ILE A 7 -0.42 2.86 -5.40
C ILE A 7 -0.70 1.88 -6.53
N THR A 8 0.33 1.15 -6.94
CA THR A 8 0.23 0.13 -7.97
C THR A 8 0.32 -1.26 -7.33
N ALA A 9 -0.72 -2.06 -7.52
CA ALA A 9 -0.71 -3.48 -7.16
C ALA A 9 -0.58 -4.30 -8.46
N ASP A 10 0.60 -4.85 -8.69
CA ASP A 10 0.91 -5.70 -9.84
C ASP A 10 1.13 -7.14 -9.38
N GLY A 11 0.68 -8.10 -10.18
CA GLY A 11 0.91 -9.53 -9.94
C GLY A 11 0.23 -10.10 -8.69
N VAL A 12 -0.82 -9.45 -8.16
CA VAL A 12 -1.58 -9.97 -7.02
C VAL A 12 -2.19 -11.32 -7.40
N THR A 13 -1.86 -12.35 -6.63
CA THR A 13 -2.39 -13.71 -6.83
C THR A 13 -3.44 -14.00 -5.77
N TYR A 14 -4.69 -14.16 -6.21
CA TYR A 14 -5.77 -14.62 -5.35
C TYR A 14 -5.83 -16.15 -5.38
N TYR A 15 -5.68 -16.79 -4.22
CA TYR A 15 -5.69 -18.25 -4.13
C TYR A 15 -7.11 -18.83 -4.06
N HIS A 16 -8.12 -18.00 -3.81
CA HIS A 16 -9.53 -18.38 -3.70
C HIS A 16 -10.44 -17.15 -3.92
N GLU A 17 -11.69 -17.35 -4.37
CA GLU A 17 -12.67 -16.26 -4.57
C GLU A 17 -12.91 -15.42 -3.30
N ASN A 18 -12.98 -16.07 -2.14
CA ASN A 18 -13.08 -15.39 -0.84
C ASN A 18 -11.85 -14.52 -0.50
N ASP A 19 -10.67 -14.85 -1.01
CA ASP A 19 -9.46 -14.04 -0.80
C ASP A 19 -9.50 -12.78 -1.67
N GLU A 20 -9.94 -12.92 -2.92
CA GLU A 20 -10.24 -11.81 -3.83
C GLU A 20 -11.34 -10.90 -3.25
N ALA A 21 -12.44 -11.48 -2.76
CA ALA A 21 -13.51 -10.72 -2.12
C ALA A 21 -13.03 -10.00 -0.85
N ALA A 22 -12.13 -10.63 -0.08
CA ALA A 22 -11.51 -9.99 1.08
C ALA A 22 -10.59 -8.84 0.67
N PHE A 23 -9.84 -8.98 -0.43
CA PHE A 23 -8.97 -7.95 -0.97
C PHE A 23 -9.75 -6.68 -1.31
N PHE A 24 -10.78 -6.81 -2.18
CA PHE A 24 -11.59 -5.67 -2.59
C PHE A 24 -12.44 -5.12 -1.44
N GLY A 25 -12.98 -6.00 -0.60
CA GLY A 25 -13.72 -5.57 0.59
C GLY A 25 -12.84 -4.85 1.61
N TRP A 26 -11.52 -5.09 1.64
CA TRP A 26 -10.61 -4.30 2.46
C TRP A 26 -10.40 -2.91 1.84
N LEU A 27 -10.12 -2.83 0.53
CA LEU A 27 -9.99 -1.56 -0.19
C LEU A 27 -11.20 -0.64 0.02
N ASP A 28 -12.41 -1.20 -0.07
CA ASP A 28 -13.67 -0.44 0.10
C ASP A 28 -13.86 0.15 1.51
N ARG A 29 -13.12 -0.35 2.51
CA ARG A 29 -13.21 0.12 3.91
C ARG A 29 -12.14 1.15 4.28
N MET A 30 -11.04 1.22 3.53
CA MET A 30 -9.96 2.15 3.82
C MET A 30 -10.36 3.57 3.45
N GLU A 31 -10.50 4.46 4.42
CA GLU A 31 -10.92 5.85 4.17
C GLU A 31 -9.92 6.64 3.30
N VAL A 32 -8.64 6.25 3.32
CA VAL A 32 -7.60 6.86 2.47
C VAL A 32 -7.80 6.53 1.00
N ILE A 33 -8.58 5.50 0.64
CA ILE A 33 -8.79 5.07 -0.73
C ILE A 33 -10.01 5.77 -1.31
N SER A 34 -9.81 6.41 -2.46
CA SER A 34 -10.88 7.09 -3.20
C SER A 34 -11.53 6.19 -4.25
N ASP A 35 -10.72 5.40 -4.96
CA ASP A 35 -11.14 4.55 -6.07
C ASP A 35 -10.01 3.58 -6.46
N TYR A 36 -10.35 2.53 -7.21
CA TYR A 36 -9.37 1.64 -7.82
C TYR A 36 -9.81 1.19 -9.23
N GLU A 37 -8.84 1.04 -10.14
CA GLU A 37 -9.08 0.68 -11.54
C GLU A 37 -8.13 -0.42 -12.00
N GLY A 38 -8.68 -1.50 -12.56
CA GLY A 38 -7.90 -2.54 -13.21
C GLY A 38 -7.42 -2.12 -14.60
N ARG A 39 -6.12 -2.28 -14.87
CA ARG A 39 -5.48 -2.07 -16.17
C ARG A 39 -4.56 -3.23 -16.50
N GLY A 40 -5.07 -4.17 -17.31
CA GLY A 40 -4.33 -5.40 -17.63
C GLY A 40 -4.14 -6.25 -16.37
N THR A 41 -2.89 -6.52 -15.99
CA THR A 41 -2.53 -7.26 -14.78
C THR A 41 -2.32 -6.38 -13.55
N VAL A 42 -2.50 -5.07 -13.70
CA VAL A 42 -2.20 -4.07 -12.69
C VAL A 42 -3.50 -3.49 -12.14
N LEU A 43 -3.59 -3.33 -10.82
CA LEU A 43 -4.62 -2.55 -10.16
C LEU A 43 -4.03 -1.21 -9.71
N LEU A 44 -4.60 -0.11 -10.20
CA LEU A 44 -4.27 1.24 -9.78
C LEU A 44 -5.19 1.63 -8.62
N ILE A 45 -4.62 1.91 -7.45
CA ILE A 45 -5.35 2.29 -6.24
C ILE A 45 -5.09 3.77 -5.98
N ARG A 46 -6.13 4.60 -6.03
CA ARG A 46 -6.03 6.07 -5.90
C ARG A 46 -6.33 6.50 -4.48
N LEU A 47 -5.44 7.30 -3.90
CA LEU A 47 -5.63 7.84 -2.56
C LEU A 47 -6.42 9.16 -2.60
N ALA A 48 -7.37 9.32 -1.69
CA ALA A 48 -8.18 10.54 -1.55
C ALA A 48 -7.36 11.73 -1.01
N ARG A 49 -6.30 11.42 -0.24
CA ARG A 49 -5.44 12.35 0.49
C ARG A 49 -4.10 11.67 0.79
N THR A 50 -3.13 12.43 1.28
CA THR A 50 -1.93 11.84 1.89
C THR A 50 -2.34 10.94 3.07
N PRO A 51 -1.77 9.73 3.21
CA PRO A 51 -1.99 8.87 4.37
C PRO A 51 -1.62 9.56 5.68
N THR A 52 -2.47 9.36 6.70
CA THR A 52 -2.11 9.57 8.10
C THR A 52 -1.32 8.37 8.62
N ASP A 53 -0.82 8.43 9.85
CA ASP A 53 -0.11 7.30 10.45
C ASP A 53 -0.98 6.04 10.51
N ASP A 54 -2.26 6.16 10.88
CA ASP A 54 -3.20 5.02 10.93
C ASP A 54 -3.43 4.41 9.54
N ASP A 55 -3.58 5.25 8.51
CA ASP A 55 -3.69 4.78 7.14
C ASP A 55 -2.40 4.07 6.68
N LEU A 56 -1.23 4.55 7.09
CA LEU A 56 0.04 3.89 6.76
C LEU A 56 0.14 2.52 7.43
N TRP A 57 -0.28 2.39 8.69
CA TRP A 57 -0.34 1.10 9.37
C TRP A 57 -1.21 0.09 8.61
N GLU A 58 -2.37 0.54 8.14
CA GLU A 58 -3.30 -0.28 7.37
C GLU A 58 -2.72 -0.64 5.99
N LEU A 59 -2.15 0.33 5.27
CA LEU A 59 -1.50 0.11 3.98
C LEU A 59 -0.31 -0.86 4.10
N LEU A 60 0.50 -0.75 5.16
CA LEU A 60 1.60 -1.69 5.42
C LEU A 60 1.09 -3.12 5.57
N ALA A 61 0.04 -3.33 6.38
CA ALA A 61 -0.56 -4.65 6.56
C ALA A 61 -1.16 -5.20 5.26
N PHE A 62 -1.82 -4.34 4.47
CA PHE A 62 -2.39 -4.70 3.18
C PHE A 62 -1.33 -5.12 2.17
N HIS A 63 -0.26 -4.32 2.03
CA HIS A 63 0.85 -4.64 1.15
C HIS A 63 1.52 -5.96 1.54
N GLN A 64 1.73 -6.19 2.83
CA GLN A 64 2.32 -7.43 3.35
C GLN A 64 1.47 -8.64 2.99
N ARG A 65 0.15 -8.54 3.16
CA ARG A 65 -0.77 -9.67 2.98
C ARG A 65 -0.86 -10.09 1.52
N TYR A 66 -0.89 -9.12 0.61
CA TYR A 66 -1.13 -9.35 -0.82
C TYR A 66 0.14 -9.29 -1.67
N GLY A 67 1.31 -9.18 -1.04
CA GLY A 67 2.60 -9.16 -1.74
C GLY A 67 2.76 -7.93 -2.65
N ILE A 68 2.10 -6.82 -2.32
CA ILE A 68 2.22 -5.57 -3.08
C ILE A 68 3.52 -4.89 -2.69
N ASP A 69 4.22 -4.34 -3.68
CA ASP A 69 5.50 -3.66 -3.47
C ASP A 69 5.37 -2.51 -2.45
N MET A 70 6.00 -2.70 -1.29
CA MET A 70 6.01 -1.73 -0.18
C MET A 70 6.93 -0.54 -0.41
N ARG A 71 7.87 -0.59 -1.38
CA ARG A 71 8.80 0.52 -1.65
C ARG A 71 8.06 1.80 -2.06
N GLN A 72 6.87 1.66 -2.65
CA GLN A 72 5.98 2.76 -2.98
C GLN A 72 5.55 3.57 -1.75
N LEU A 73 5.47 2.93 -0.57
CA LEU A 73 5.07 3.57 0.67
C LEU A 73 6.15 4.50 1.24
N ALA A 74 7.42 4.35 0.82
CA ALA A 74 8.49 5.26 1.23
C ALA A 74 8.22 6.72 0.83
N ALA A 75 7.41 6.96 -0.20
CA ALA A 75 6.99 8.30 -0.61
C ALA A 75 6.15 9.05 0.45
N PHE A 76 5.64 8.33 1.46
CA PHE A 76 4.85 8.90 2.56
C PHE A 76 5.65 9.10 3.86
N GLU A 77 6.97 8.93 3.81
CA GLU A 77 7.86 9.31 4.91
C GLU A 77 7.77 10.83 5.17
N THR A 78 7.65 11.19 6.44
CA THR A 78 7.71 12.57 6.90
C THR A 78 8.58 12.66 8.16
N THR A 79 9.06 13.85 8.49
CA THR A 79 9.77 14.06 9.77
C THR A 79 8.92 13.67 10.98
N ALA A 80 7.59 13.73 10.88
CA ALA A 80 6.68 13.44 11.99
C ALA A 80 6.51 11.93 12.24
N ASN A 81 6.55 11.09 11.20
CA ASN A 81 6.36 9.65 11.32
C ASN A 81 7.66 8.83 11.30
N ALA A 82 8.80 9.46 10.98
CA ALA A 82 10.08 8.78 10.81
C ALA A 82 10.51 7.91 12.01
N GLU A 83 10.18 8.30 13.25
CA GLU A 83 10.55 7.53 14.45
C GLU A 83 9.98 6.10 14.42
N TRP A 84 8.72 5.93 14.01
CA TRP A 84 8.08 4.61 13.96
C TRP A 84 8.15 4.01 12.56
N PHE A 85 7.99 4.83 11.51
CA PHE A 85 7.88 4.33 10.13
C PHE A 85 9.21 3.81 9.62
N CYS A 86 10.31 4.47 9.97
CA CYS A 86 11.68 4.09 9.61
C CYS A 86 12.37 3.25 10.70
N ALA A 87 11.63 2.74 11.70
CA ALA A 87 12.20 1.93 12.76
C ALA A 87 12.85 0.65 12.17
N PRO A 88 14.15 0.40 12.40
CA PRO A 88 14.87 -0.69 11.71
C PRO A 88 14.46 -2.09 12.17
N ASP A 89 13.78 -2.21 13.31
CA ASP A 89 13.24 -3.44 13.88
C ASP A 89 11.79 -3.73 13.44
N ALA A 90 11.15 -2.81 12.73
CA ALA A 90 9.83 -3.01 12.17
C ALA A 90 9.83 -4.06 11.04
N TYR A 91 8.79 -4.90 10.99
CA TYR A 91 8.72 -5.99 10.00
C TYR A 91 8.72 -5.48 8.55
N TRP A 92 8.20 -4.27 8.30
CA TRP A 92 8.12 -3.67 6.97
C TRP A 92 9.39 -2.94 6.57
N HIS A 93 10.28 -2.59 7.51
CA HIS A 93 11.39 -1.66 7.24
C HIS A 93 12.23 -2.07 6.03
N GLN A 94 12.63 -3.35 5.97
CA GLN A 94 13.41 -3.83 4.84
C GLN A 94 12.63 -3.77 3.52
N ALA A 95 11.34 -4.10 3.53
CA ALA A 95 10.50 -4.11 2.34
C ALA A 95 10.17 -2.69 1.82
N VAL A 96 10.12 -1.69 2.70
CA VAL A 96 9.88 -0.29 2.33
C VAL A 96 11.17 0.39 1.88
N PHE A 97 12.28 0.23 2.60
CA PHE A 97 13.47 1.07 2.43
C PHE A 97 14.66 0.39 1.76
N SER A 98 14.65 -0.92 1.53
CA SER A 98 15.73 -1.57 0.80
C SER A 98 15.56 -1.39 -0.71
N PRO A 99 16.65 -1.10 -1.44
CA PRO A 99 16.59 -1.03 -2.90
C PRO A 99 16.14 -2.38 -3.49
N ALA A 100 15.51 -2.33 -4.66
CA ALA A 100 15.30 -3.52 -5.48
C ALA A 100 16.63 -4.26 -5.66
N VAL A 101 16.69 -5.54 -5.30
CA VAL A 101 17.80 -6.38 -5.74
C VAL A 101 17.65 -6.52 -7.26
N PRO A 102 18.66 -6.14 -8.06
CA PRO A 102 18.62 -6.23 -9.51
C PRO A 102 18.63 -7.67 -10.02
#